data_AF-A0AAD8NTG7-F1
#
_entry.id   AF-A0AAD8NTG7-F1
#
_cell.length_a   1.000
_cell.length_b   1.000
_cell.length_c   1.000
_cell.angle_alpha   90.00
_cell.angle_beta   90.00
_cell.angle_gamma   90.00
#
_symmetry.space_group_name_H-M   'P 1'
#
loop_
_entity.id
_entity.type
_entity.pdbx_description
1 polymer ?
#
loop_
_entity_poly.entity_id
_entity_poly.type
_entity_poly.pdbx_seq_one_letter_code
_entity_poly.pdbx_strand_id
1 'polypeptide(L)'
;MKSIMNYLEAVAILMVMMYVAIAEAEAGGRQEEEIKPNQYMCRGGDIKSVKIRDSALNQLMESFKKSSKFNGFYHTQAAAGNKSEEVVSAHFLCPPNIHLDYCTCCVKNTITILRKKCTKHNEGVAWDSYPYIDCMVRYTTGRKILSVLDDWAWHRIPDVNYVKTLNLQKTLDSMTGKLTEKAAGGDGVKKFAGDKVNYDGNEHVLYVSAQCTPDISKQDCIKCLTKATVEMRNCCSSKPLFGGSVLSTNCCLRYWHIDLFNPPAVEIDKDLCG
;
A
#
# COMPACT_ATOMS: atom_id res chain seq x y z
N MET A 1 -48.54 46.45 -10.80
CA MET A 1 -48.21 45.30 -9.92
C MET A 1 -47.78 44.06 -10.70
N LYS A 2 -48.57 43.51 -11.64
CA LYS A 2 -48.17 42.30 -12.41
C LYS A 2 -46.83 42.40 -13.15
N SER A 3 -46.51 43.55 -13.75
CA SER A 3 -45.24 43.75 -14.48
C SER A 3 -43.99 43.73 -13.57
N ILE A 4 -44.10 44.25 -12.34
CA ILE A 4 -43.00 44.29 -11.36
C ILE A 4 -42.77 42.89 -10.76
N MET A 5 -43.85 42.13 -10.56
CA MET A 5 -43.78 40.76 -10.05
C MET A 5 -43.08 39.82 -11.04
N ASN A 6 -43.40 39.94 -12.34
CA ASN A 6 -42.70 39.20 -13.40
C ASN A 6 -41.21 39.58 -13.52
N TYR A 7 -40.88 40.85 -13.25
CA TYR A 7 -39.49 41.30 -13.24
C TYR A 7 -38.70 40.71 -12.06
N LEU A 8 -39.31 40.66 -10.88
CA LEU A 8 -38.69 40.05 -9.70
C LEU A 8 -38.49 38.53 -9.85
N GLU A 9 -39.45 37.82 -10.47
CA GLU A 9 -39.30 36.40 -10.81
C GLU A 9 -38.15 36.17 -11.81
N ALA A 10 -38.04 37.01 -12.85
CA ALA A 10 -36.95 36.91 -13.82
C ALA A 10 -35.57 37.16 -13.19
N VAL A 11 -35.47 38.12 -12.26
CA VAL A 11 -34.22 38.41 -11.53
C VAL A 11 -33.86 37.25 -10.58
N ALA A 12 -34.85 36.65 -9.91
CA ALA A 12 -34.62 35.49 -9.05
C ALA A 12 -34.11 34.27 -9.84
N ILE A 13 -34.70 34.00 -11.01
CA ILE A 13 -34.25 32.91 -11.90
C ILE A 13 -32.81 33.16 -12.38
N LEU A 14 -32.47 34.39 -12.78
CA LEU A 14 -31.11 34.74 -13.21
C LEU A 14 -30.09 34.57 -12.08
N MET A 15 -30.43 34.93 -10.83
CA MET A 15 -29.54 34.72 -9.69
C MET A 15 -29.33 33.24 -9.38
N VAL A 16 -30.38 32.41 -9.47
CA VAL A 16 -30.26 30.95 -9.28
C VAL A 16 -29.40 30.34 -10.39
N MET A 17 -29.59 30.74 -11.64
CA MET A 17 -28.78 30.24 -12.76
C MET A 17 -27.30 30.65 -12.64
N MET A 18 -27.01 31.87 -12.17
CA MET A 18 -25.63 32.27 -11.84
C MET A 18 -25.04 31.43 -10.70
N TYR A 19 -25.78 31.17 -9.64
CA TYR A 19 -25.33 30.33 -8.53
C TYR A 19 -25.04 28.89 -8.98
N VAL A 20 -25.90 28.30 -9.81
CA VAL A 20 -25.70 26.96 -10.38
C VAL A 20 -24.48 26.95 -11.30
N ALA A 21 -24.31 27.95 -12.16
CA ALA A 21 -23.13 28.04 -13.03
C ALA A 21 -21.81 28.22 -12.25
N ILE A 22 -21.83 28.98 -11.13
CA ILE A 22 -20.68 29.11 -10.23
C ILE A 22 -20.41 27.77 -9.52
N ALA A 23 -21.44 27.08 -9.02
CA ALA A 23 -21.31 25.77 -8.40
C ALA A 23 -20.79 24.70 -9.39
N GLU A 24 -21.23 24.74 -10.66
CA GLU A 24 -20.73 23.86 -11.72
C GLU A 24 -19.29 24.21 -12.12
N ALA A 25 -18.91 25.50 -12.09
CA ALA A 25 -17.52 25.91 -12.33
C ALA A 25 -16.58 25.50 -11.18
N GLU A 26 -17.07 25.50 -9.93
CA GLU A 26 -16.35 24.97 -8.76
C GLU A 26 -16.29 23.43 -8.77
N ALA A 27 -17.36 22.75 -9.21
CA ALA A 27 -17.38 21.30 -9.40
C ALA A 27 -16.55 20.83 -10.62
N GLY A 28 -16.34 21.71 -11.60
CA GLY A 28 -15.50 21.51 -12.78
C GLY A 28 -14.00 21.76 -12.54
N GLY A 29 -13.59 22.03 -11.30
CA GLY A 29 -12.19 22.01 -10.92
C GLY A 29 -11.56 20.69 -11.37
N ARG A 30 -10.54 20.75 -12.23
CA ARG A 30 -9.66 19.63 -12.54
C ARG A 30 -9.41 18.88 -11.24
N GLN A 31 -9.78 17.60 -11.18
CA GLN A 31 -9.11 16.69 -10.27
C GLN A 31 -7.62 16.85 -10.55
N GLU A 32 -6.92 17.61 -9.72
CA GLU A 32 -5.49 17.40 -9.55
C GLU A 32 -5.39 15.93 -9.19
N GLU A 33 -4.76 15.12 -10.06
CA GLU A 33 -4.30 13.79 -9.70
C GLU A 33 -3.64 13.94 -8.34
N GLU A 34 -4.32 13.42 -7.30
CA GLU A 34 -3.79 13.35 -5.95
C GLU A 34 -2.39 12.78 -6.10
N ILE A 35 -1.37 13.59 -5.80
CA ILE A 35 0.03 13.24 -6.03
C ILE A 35 0.32 12.07 -5.10
N LYS A 36 0.02 10.84 -5.55
CA LYS A 36 0.46 9.63 -4.88
C LYS A 36 1.98 9.78 -4.80
N PRO A 37 2.58 9.84 -3.59
CA PRO A 37 4.04 9.87 -3.49
C PRO A 37 4.56 8.69 -4.31
N ASN A 38 5.66 8.88 -5.06
CA ASN A 38 6.22 7.81 -5.87
C ASN A 38 6.56 6.61 -4.95
N GLN A 39 5.69 5.61 -4.92
CA GLN A 39 5.81 4.40 -4.09
C GLN A 39 6.66 3.33 -4.80
N TYR A 40 7.64 3.75 -5.59
CA TYR A 40 8.53 2.83 -6.29
C TYR A 40 9.98 3.27 -6.16
N MET A 41 10.87 2.29 -6.27
CA MET A 41 12.31 2.52 -6.38
C MET A 41 12.89 1.51 -7.37
N CYS A 42 13.83 1.98 -8.19
CA CYS A 42 14.54 1.15 -9.16
C CYS A 42 16.05 1.23 -8.88
N ARG A 43 16.77 0.12 -9.01
CA ARG A 43 18.22 0.05 -8.81
C ARG A 43 18.89 -0.83 -9.84
N GLY A 44 20.12 -0.45 -10.20
CA GLY A 44 20.90 -1.12 -11.24
C GLY A 44 20.38 -0.79 -12.64
N GLY A 45 21.19 -1.07 -13.65
CA GLY A 45 20.89 -0.81 -15.06
C GLY A 45 21.51 -1.88 -15.96
N ASP A 46 21.13 -1.87 -17.23
CA ASP A 46 21.48 -2.87 -18.26
C ASP A 46 20.82 -4.24 -18.06
N ILE A 47 19.50 -4.25 -17.79
CA ILE A 47 18.74 -5.50 -17.75
C ILE A 47 18.89 -6.27 -19.07
N LYS A 48 19.47 -7.48 -18.97
CA LYS A 48 19.78 -8.32 -20.13
C LYS A 48 18.52 -8.71 -20.91
N SER A 49 17.38 -8.86 -20.25
CA SER A 49 16.11 -9.19 -20.91
C SER A 49 14.88 -8.68 -20.16
N VAL A 50 14.31 -7.60 -20.68
CA VAL A 50 12.98 -7.08 -20.28
C VAL A 50 11.89 -8.15 -20.42
N LYS A 51 11.99 -9.02 -21.44
CA LYS A 51 11.05 -10.11 -21.68
C LYS A 51 11.03 -11.13 -20.54
N ILE A 52 12.19 -11.48 -19.97
CA ILE A 52 12.27 -12.40 -18.82
C ILE A 52 11.63 -11.77 -17.59
N ARG A 53 11.91 -10.48 -17.33
CA ARG A 53 11.26 -9.75 -16.23
C ARG A 53 9.75 -9.77 -16.36
N ASP A 54 9.24 -9.39 -17.52
CA ASP A 54 7.80 -9.34 -17.73
C ASP A 54 7.17 -10.75 -17.66
N SER A 55 7.90 -11.80 -18.06
CA SER A 55 7.50 -13.19 -17.85
C SER A 55 7.41 -13.55 -16.37
N ALA A 56 8.41 -13.24 -15.54
CA ALA A 56 8.37 -13.49 -14.10
C ALA A 56 7.20 -12.77 -13.41
N LEU A 57 6.96 -11.50 -13.78
CA LEU A 57 5.85 -10.71 -13.27
C LEU A 57 4.48 -11.26 -13.71
N ASN A 58 4.36 -11.75 -14.96
CA ASN A 58 3.13 -12.40 -15.43
C ASN A 58 2.88 -13.74 -14.73
N GLN A 59 3.94 -14.52 -14.48
CA GLN A 59 3.83 -15.77 -13.72
C GLN A 59 3.33 -15.51 -12.29
N LEU A 60 3.73 -14.39 -11.64
CA LEU A 60 3.19 -14.03 -10.33
C LEU A 60 1.66 -13.96 -10.39
N MET A 61 1.12 -13.22 -11.37
CA MET A 61 -0.32 -13.03 -11.55
C MET A 61 -1.09 -14.33 -11.76
N GLU A 62 -0.51 -15.29 -12.48
CA GLU A 62 -1.19 -16.55 -12.78
C GLU A 62 -1.13 -17.55 -11.64
N SER A 63 -0.08 -17.50 -10.84
CA SER A 63 0.12 -18.49 -9.78
C SER A 63 -0.79 -18.31 -8.58
N PHE A 64 -1.06 -17.09 -8.13
CA PHE A 64 -1.85 -16.89 -6.92
C PHE A 64 -3.37 -17.02 -7.18
N LYS A 65 -3.84 -16.76 -8.41
CA LYS A 65 -5.23 -17.01 -8.83
C LYS A 65 -5.65 -18.49 -8.70
N LYS A 66 -4.68 -19.40 -8.81
CA LYS A 66 -4.89 -20.86 -8.74
C LYS A 66 -4.74 -21.41 -7.33
N SER A 67 -4.35 -20.59 -6.36
CA SER A 67 -4.13 -21.04 -4.98
C SER A 67 -5.43 -21.07 -4.20
N SER A 68 -5.88 -22.26 -3.82
CA SER A 68 -7.01 -22.45 -2.90
C SER A 68 -6.69 -22.01 -1.46
N LYS A 69 -5.41 -21.75 -1.16
CA LYS A 69 -4.92 -21.28 0.15
C LYS A 69 -4.02 -20.06 -0.06
N PHE A 70 -4.63 -18.95 -0.49
CA PHE A 70 -3.93 -17.68 -0.63
C PHE A 70 -3.42 -17.17 0.74
N ASN A 71 -2.11 -16.98 0.86
CA ASN A 71 -1.44 -16.58 2.10
C ASN A 71 -0.79 -15.18 2.04
N GLY A 72 -0.98 -14.44 0.93
CA GLY A 72 -0.46 -13.09 0.78
C GLY A 72 1.00 -12.98 0.34
N PHE A 73 1.68 -14.09 0.04
CA PHE A 73 3.05 -14.05 -0.49
C PHE A 73 3.27 -15.13 -1.53
N TYR A 74 3.76 -14.74 -2.71
CA TYR A 74 4.12 -15.68 -3.76
C TYR A 74 5.39 -15.23 -4.45
N HIS A 75 6.20 -16.19 -4.88
CA HIS A 75 7.48 -16.00 -5.52
C HIS A 75 7.55 -16.76 -6.85
N THR A 76 8.15 -16.15 -7.86
CA THR A 76 8.44 -16.76 -9.17
C THR A 76 9.88 -16.54 -9.59
N GLN A 77 10.34 -17.41 -10.48
CA GLN A 77 11.58 -17.23 -11.21
C GLN A 77 11.34 -17.49 -12.71
N ALA A 78 11.94 -16.65 -13.55
CA ALA A 78 12.00 -16.86 -14.99
C ALA A 78 13.44 -16.70 -15.49
N ALA A 79 13.82 -17.46 -16.52
CA ALA A 79 15.13 -17.40 -17.15
C ALA A 79 15.04 -17.76 -18.65
N ALA A 80 15.97 -17.27 -19.46
CA ALA A 80 16.14 -17.66 -20.86
C ALA A 80 17.31 -18.64 -20.98
N GLY A 81 17.23 -19.78 -20.29
CA GLY A 81 18.28 -20.79 -20.23
C GLY A 81 18.85 -20.99 -18.82
N ASN A 82 20.07 -21.53 -18.72
CA ASN A 82 20.66 -22.01 -17.46
C ASN A 82 21.62 -21.02 -16.78
N LYS A 83 21.73 -19.78 -17.25
CA LYS A 83 22.64 -18.78 -16.66
C LYS A 83 22.00 -18.11 -15.44
N SER A 84 22.58 -18.32 -14.26
CA SER A 84 22.09 -17.77 -12.99
C SER A 84 21.99 -16.24 -12.99
N GLU A 85 22.90 -15.55 -13.68
CA GLU A 85 22.93 -14.08 -13.81
C GLU A 85 21.77 -13.50 -14.63
N GLU A 86 21.06 -14.32 -15.41
CA GLU A 86 19.93 -13.93 -16.24
C GLU A 86 18.58 -14.31 -15.61
N VAL A 87 18.60 -15.00 -14.47
CA VAL A 87 17.40 -15.38 -13.72
C VAL A 87 16.78 -14.12 -13.13
N VAL A 88 15.51 -13.88 -13.45
CA VAL A 88 14.71 -12.87 -12.77
C VAL A 88 13.90 -13.55 -11.69
N SER A 89 14.11 -13.10 -10.44
CA SER A 89 13.33 -13.50 -9.28
C SER A 89 12.35 -12.38 -8.95
N ALA A 90 11.07 -12.73 -8.76
CA ALA A 90 10.04 -11.76 -8.39
C ALA A 90 9.15 -12.31 -7.27
N HIS A 91 8.62 -11.44 -6.44
CA HIS A 91 7.58 -11.79 -5.46
C HIS A 91 6.64 -10.63 -5.21
N PHE A 92 5.46 -10.93 -4.66
CA PHE A 92 4.57 -9.92 -4.10
C PHE A 92 4.31 -10.17 -2.62
N LEU A 93 3.85 -9.12 -1.93
CA LEU A 93 3.36 -9.18 -0.55
C LEU A 93 2.00 -8.47 -0.48
N CYS A 94 1.01 -9.16 0.07
CA CYS A 94 -0.31 -8.63 0.41
C CYS A 94 -0.63 -9.01 1.87
N PRO A 95 -1.49 -8.27 2.58
CA PRO A 95 -1.99 -8.69 3.87
C PRO A 95 -2.65 -10.08 3.77
N PRO A 96 -2.39 -10.98 4.72
CA PRO A 96 -3.04 -12.29 4.73
C PRO A 96 -4.52 -12.13 5.07
N ASN A 97 -5.34 -13.11 4.68
CA ASN A 97 -6.78 -13.16 4.94
C ASN A 97 -7.60 -12.03 4.29
N ILE A 98 -7.05 -11.29 3.31
CA ILE A 98 -7.84 -10.41 2.45
C ILE A 98 -8.53 -11.20 1.35
N HIS A 99 -9.68 -10.72 0.88
CA HIS A 99 -10.33 -11.26 -0.31
C HIS A 99 -9.39 -11.17 -1.52
N LEU A 100 -9.30 -12.25 -2.30
CA LEU A 100 -8.31 -12.44 -3.36
C LEU A 100 -8.29 -11.28 -4.37
N ASP A 101 -9.46 -10.75 -4.70
CA ASP A 101 -9.61 -9.68 -5.70
C ASP A 101 -8.92 -8.37 -5.30
N TYR A 102 -8.93 -8.00 -4.00
CA TYR A 102 -8.24 -6.80 -3.53
C TYR A 102 -6.73 -6.92 -3.78
N CYS A 103 -6.14 -8.05 -3.38
CA CYS A 103 -4.73 -8.29 -3.67
C CYS A 103 -4.48 -8.40 -5.17
N THR A 104 -5.39 -9.01 -5.94
CA THR A 104 -5.27 -9.13 -7.40
C THR A 104 -5.13 -7.76 -8.06
N CYS A 105 -6.03 -6.84 -7.72
CA CYS A 105 -6.03 -5.48 -8.28
C CYS A 105 -4.79 -4.70 -7.84
N CYS A 106 -4.47 -4.74 -6.56
CA CYS A 106 -3.29 -4.06 -6.03
C CYS A 106 -1.99 -4.55 -6.72
N VAL A 107 -1.80 -5.86 -6.85
CA VAL A 107 -0.63 -6.45 -7.52
C VAL A 107 -0.60 -6.09 -9.00
N LYS A 108 -1.74 -6.11 -9.70
CA LYS A 108 -1.84 -5.71 -11.11
C LYS A 108 -1.40 -4.25 -11.31
N ASN A 109 -1.87 -3.34 -10.46
CA ASN A 109 -1.49 -1.93 -10.51
C ASN A 109 0.00 -1.75 -10.21
N THR A 110 0.50 -2.42 -9.19
CA THR A 110 1.92 -2.36 -8.79
C THR A 110 2.85 -2.88 -9.89
N ILE A 111 2.50 -3.97 -10.57
CA ILE A 111 3.24 -4.46 -11.75
C ILE A 111 3.24 -3.40 -12.87
N THR A 112 2.12 -2.71 -13.09
CA THR A 112 2.01 -1.65 -14.08
C THR A 112 2.95 -0.48 -13.76
N ILE A 113 3.05 -0.09 -12.48
CA ILE A 113 4.01 0.91 -12.00
C ILE A 113 5.44 0.47 -12.33
N LEU A 114 5.83 -0.76 -11.97
CA LEU A 114 7.18 -1.28 -12.21
C LEU A 114 7.54 -1.29 -13.69
N ARG A 115 6.62 -1.70 -14.57
CA ARG A 115 6.85 -1.72 -16.03
C ARG A 115 7.06 -0.32 -16.60
N LYS A 116 6.25 0.65 -16.16
CA LYS A 116 6.32 2.03 -16.63
C LYS A 116 7.53 2.78 -16.08
N LYS A 117 7.91 2.54 -14.83
CA LYS A 117 8.91 3.34 -14.11
C LYS A 117 10.29 2.67 -14.03
N CYS A 118 10.37 1.36 -13.87
CA CYS A 118 11.63 0.60 -13.81
C CYS A 118 11.92 -0.10 -15.14
N THR A 119 12.01 0.65 -16.24
CA THR A 119 12.04 0.10 -17.61
C THR A 119 13.29 -0.73 -17.93
N LYS A 120 14.49 -0.26 -17.55
CA LYS A 120 15.79 -0.88 -17.87
C LYS A 120 16.62 -1.30 -16.65
N HIS A 121 15.99 -1.34 -15.48
CA HIS A 121 16.68 -1.58 -14.21
C HIS A 121 16.75 -3.07 -13.89
N ASN A 122 17.82 -3.50 -13.22
CA ASN A 122 17.97 -4.91 -12.80
C ASN A 122 17.06 -5.25 -11.63
N GLU A 123 16.72 -4.26 -10.81
CA GLU A 123 15.87 -4.40 -9.64
C GLU A 123 14.82 -3.30 -9.59
N GLY A 124 13.63 -3.68 -9.13
CA GLY A 124 12.55 -2.73 -8.88
C GLY A 124 11.68 -3.22 -7.75
N VAL A 125 11.27 -2.30 -6.89
CA VAL A 125 10.22 -2.50 -5.90
C VAL A 125 9.20 -1.39 -6.08
N ALA A 126 7.93 -1.75 -6.03
CA ALA A 126 6.85 -0.80 -5.96
C ALA A 126 5.84 -1.27 -4.93
N TRP A 127 5.16 -0.30 -4.36
CA TRP A 127 3.98 -0.46 -3.56
C TRP A 127 2.81 0.25 -4.25
N ASP A 128 1.61 -0.26 -4.04
CA ASP A 128 0.37 0.47 -4.32
C ASP A 128 -0.58 0.27 -3.14
N SER A 129 -1.46 1.26 -2.98
CA SER A 129 -2.56 1.21 -2.02
C SER A 129 -3.84 0.95 -2.81
N TYR A 130 -4.54 -0.11 -2.45
CA TYR A 130 -5.90 -0.42 -2.90
C TYR A 130 -6.80 -0.37 -1.65
N PRO A 131 -8.10 -0.08 -1.72
CA PRO A 131 -8.91 0.13 -0.51
C PRO A 131 -8.64 -0.91 0.58
N TYR A 132 -8.28 -0.42 1.77
CA TYR A 132 -7.94 -1.21 2.97
C TYR A 132 -6.65 -2.04 2.94
N ILE A 133 -5.85 -2.03 1.87
CA ILE A 133 -4.57 -2.76 1.81
C ILE A 133 -3.45 -1.95 1.17
N ASP A 134 -2.22 -2.24 1.60
CA ASP A 134 -1.01 -1.91 0.84
C ASP A 134 -0.41 -3.23 0.34
N CYS A 135 0.00 -3.28 -0.93
CA CYS A 135 0.70 -4.43 -1.48
C CYS A 135 2.01 -4.02 -2.13
N MET A 136 2.94 -4.97 -2.17
CA MET A 136 4.26 -4.81 -2.77
C MET A 136 4.42 -5.75 -3.94
N VAL A 137 5.14 -5.31 -4.97
CA VAL A 137 5.76 -6.20 -5.95
C VAL A 137 7.24 -5.83 -6.06
N ARG A 138 8.08 -6.86 -6.08
CA ARG A 138 9.53 -6.71 -6.16
C ARG A 138 10.11 -7.69 -7.16
N TYR A 139 11.06 -7.24 -7.97
CA TYR A 139 11.87 -8.10 -8.82
C TYR A 139 13.37 -7.77 -8.72
N THR A 140 14.19 -8.76 -9.07
CA THR A 140 15.64 -8.63 -9.22
C THR A 140 16.13 -9.53 -10.36
N THR A 141 17.20 -9.13 -11.02
CA THR A 141 17.90 -9.94 -12.04
C THR A 141 19.25 -10.38 -11.47
N GLY A 142 19.55 -11.68 -11.49
CA GLY A 142 20.86 -12.23 -11.12
C GLY A 142 21.23 -12.20 -9.63
N ARG A 143 20.33 -11.73 -8.74
CA ARG A 143 20.56 -11.67 -7.29
C ARG A 143 19.55 -12.51 -6.52
N LYS A 144 19.99 -13.07 -5.39
CA LYS A 144 19.11 -13.74 -4.42
C LYS A 144 18.39 -12.70 -3.56
N ILE A 145 17.06 -12.78 -3.52
CA ILE A 145 16.21 -11.91 -2.67
C ILE A 145 15.41 -12.68 -1.61
N LEU A 146 15.34 -14.02 -1.72
CA LEU A 146 14.68 -14.84 -0.70
C LEU A 146 15.61 -15.10 0.48
N SER A 147 15.05 -15.04 1.69
CA SER A 147 15.74 -15.21 2.97
C SER A 147 16.90 -14.23 3.17
N VAL A 148 16.77 -13.03 2.58
CA VAL A 148 17.73 -11.94 2.70
C VAL A 148 16.97 -10.68 3.11
N LEU A 149 17.35 -10.10 4.25
CA LEU A 149 16.93 -8.75 4.62
C LEU A 149 17.66 -7.73 3.74
N ASP A 150 16.91 -6.91 3.00
CA ASP A 150 17.50 -5.97 2.05
C ASP A 150 16.71 -4.66 1.99
N ASP A 151 16.95 -3.78 2.95
CA ASP A 151 16.16 -2.60 3.29
C ASP A 151 16.55 -1.33 2.51
N TRP A 152 16.87 -1.47 1.22
CA TRP A 152 17.35 -0.37 0.37
C TRP A 152 16.28 0.61 -0.11
N ALA A 153 14.99 0.28 0.05
CA ALA A 153 13.87 1.14 -0.31
C ALA A 153 12.90 1.28 0.86
N TRP A 154 12.49 2.52 1.13
CA TRP A 154 11.58 2.89 2.19
C TRP A 154 10.60 3.96 1.70
N HIS A 155 9.32 3.78 2.00
CA HIS A 155 8.28 4.77 1.74
C HIS A 155 7.47 5.00 3.02
N ARG A 156 7.01 6.23 3.20
CA ARG A 156 6.11 6.61 4.29
C ARG A 156 4.86 7.21 3.64
N ILE A 157 3.69 6.69 3.99
CA ILE A 157 2.40 7.15 3.46
C ILE A 157 1.60 7.69 4.64
N PRO A 158 1.64 9.00 4.89
CA PRO A 158 0.82 9.63 5.93
C PRO A 158 -0.60 9.88 5.44
N ASP A 159 -1.60 9.68 6.30
CA ASP A 159 -2.92 10.29 6.14
C ASP A 159 -2.84 11.75 6.55
N VAL A 160 -3.30 12.67 5.70
CA VAL A 160 -3.19 14.12 5.97
C VAL A 160 -4.18 14.61 7.02
N ASN A 161 -5.13 13.77 7.45
CA ASN A 161 -6.05 14.08 8.53
C ASN A 161 -5.39 13.90 9.89
N TYR A 162 -5.83 14.69 10.86
CA TYR A 162 -5.33 14.66 12.23
C TYR A 162 -6.37 14.09 13.18
N VAL A 163 -5.89 13.43 14.24
CA VAL A 163 -6.69 13.00 15.37
C VAL A 163 -6.31 13.86 16.57
N LYS A 164 -7.33 14.33 17.31
CA LYS A 164 -7.12 15.17 18.49
C LYS A 164 -6.69 14.31 19.67
N THR A 165 -5.38 14.08 19.79
CA THR A 165 -4.77 13.31 20.89
C THR A 165 -3.31 13.72 21.12
N LEU A 166 -2.82 13.51 22.34
CA LEU A 166 -1.40 13.59 22.70
C LEU A 166 -0.75 12.21 22.95
N ASN A 167 -1.54 11.14 22.92
CA ASN A 167 -1.11 9.79 23.32
C ASN A 167 -0.85 8.84 22.14
N LEU A 168 -1.10 9.26 20.89
CA LEU A 168 -0.96 8.39 19.71
C LEU A 168 0.42 7.72 19.62
N GLN A 169 1.51 8.49 19.71
CA GLN A 169 2.87 7.95 19.63
C GLN A 169 3.11 6.87 20.71
N LYS A 170 2.78 7.16 21.97
CA LYS A 170 2.96 6.21 23.07
C LYS A 170 2.11 4.95 22.88
N THR A 171 0.88 5.09 22.41
CA THR A 171 -0.02 3.97 22.11
C THR A 171 0.55 3.11 20.98
N LEU A 172 1.03 3.73 19.89
CA LEU A 172 1.69 3.03 18.79
C LEU A 172 2.96 2.31 19.23
N ASP A 173 3.78 2.91 20.07
CA ASP A 173 5.01 2.27 20.57
C ASP A 173 4.73 0.97 21.35
N SER A 174 3.72 1.00 22.22
CA SER A 174 3.25 -0.17 22.94
C SER A 174 2.71 -1.25 21.99
N MET A 175 1.88 -0.87 21.02
CA MET A 175 1.28 -1.80 20.06
C MET A 175 2.32 -2.44 19.15
N THR A 176 3.19 -1.63 18.55
CA THR A 176 4.21 -2.09 17.60
C THR A 176 5.25 -3.00 18.27
N GLY A 177 5.60 -2.77 19.54
CA GLY A 177 6.46 -3.69 20.30
C GLY A 177 5.86 -5.10 20.41
N LYS A 178 4.57 -5.21 20.75
CA LYS A 178 3.86 -6.49 20.86
C LYS A 178 3.67 -7.16 19.50
N LEU A 179 3.23 -6.39 18.50
CA LEU A 179 2.93 -6.90 17.17
C LEU A 179 4.18 -7.32 16.40
N THR A 180 5.32 -6.67 16.63
CA THR A 180 6.60 -7.05 16.02
C THR A 180 7.00 -8.47 16.39
N GLU A 181 7.00 -8.81 17.68
CA GLU A 181 7.32 -10.16 18.14
C GLU A 181 6.33 -11.19 17.61
N LYS A 182 5.03 -10.86 17.64
CA LYS A 182 3.96 -11.76 17.16
C LYS A 182 4.07 -12.02 15.66
N ALA A 183 4.30 -10.99 14.84
CA ALA A 183 4.47 -11.13 13.40
C ALA A 183 5.73 -11.94 13.06
N ALA A 184 6.85 -11.63 13.72
CA ALA A 184 8.13 -12.31 13.49
C ALA A 184 8.11 -13.78 13.91
N GLY A 185 7.33 -14.12 14.94
CA GLY A 185 7.07 -15.49 15.41
C GLY A 185 6.17 -16.33 14.50
N GLY A 186 5.65 -15.77 13.40
CA GLY A 186 4.94 -16.54 12.37
C GLY A 186 5.83 -17.56 11.67
N ASP A 187 5.21 -18.48 10.93
CA ASP A 187 5.90 -19.55 10.20
C ASP A 187 6.46 -19.08 8.84
N GLY A 188 6.95 -20.02 8.02
CA GLY A 188 7.45 -19.74 6.66
C GLY A 188 6.34 -19.46 5.63
N VAL A 189 5.07 -19.47 6.05
CA VAL A 189 3.91 -19.21 5.19
C VAL A 189 3.34 -17.81 5.46
N LYS A 190 3.38 -17.35 6.72
CA LYS A 190 2.82 -16.05 7.13
C LYS A 190 3.55 -15.46 8.34
N LYS A 191 4.09 -14.25 8.15
CA LYS A 191 4.62 -13.40 9.23
C LYS A 191 3.81 -12.11 9.33
N PHE A 192 2.70 -12.18 10.04
CA PHE A 192 1.75 -11.07 10.17
C PHE A 192 1.12 -11.06 11.55
N ALA A 193 0.92 -9.87 12.09
CA ALA A 193 0.11 -9.64 13.27
C ALA A 193 -0.67 -8.34 13.11
N GLY A 194 -1.93 -8.37 13.52
CA GLY A 194 -2.79 -7.20 13.64
C GLY A 194 -3.53 -7.22 14.96
N ASP A 195 -3.77 -6.06 15.54
CA ASP A 195 -4.59 -5.90 16.73
C ASP A 195 -5.16 -4.47 16.80
N LYS A 196 -6.10 -4.25 17.72
CA LYS A 196 -6.68 -2.94 18.00
C LYS A 196 -6.56 -2.58 19.48
N VAL A 197 -6.56 -1.28 19.76
CA VAL A 197 -6.52 -0.77 21.13
C VAL A 197 -7.39 0.48 21.26
N ASN A 198 -8.18 0.53 22.33
CA ASN A 198 -8.83 1.75 22.75
C ASN A 198 -7.86 2.56 23.61
N TYR A 199 -7.80 3.86 23.39
CA TYR A 199 -6.99 4.77 24.18
C TYR A 199 -7.73 6.09 24.44
N ASP A 200 -7.16 6.98 25.26
CA ASP A 200 -7.79 8.24 25.69
C ASP A 200 -9.20 8.02 26.25
N GLY A 201 -9.34 7.12 27.23
CA GLY A 201 -10.64 6.85 27.85
C GLY A 201 -11.66 6.17 26.92
N ASN A 202 -11.20 5.52 25.85
CA ASN A 202 -12.01 4.92 24.77
C ASN A 202 -12.60 5.94 23.78
N GLU A 203 -12.13 7.19 23.77
CA GLU A 203 -12.50 8.17 22.74
C GLU A 203 -12.00 7.74 21.35
N HIS A 204 -10.86 7.04 21.30
CA HIS A 204 -10.23 6.62 20.05
C HIS A 204 -9.99 5.12 20.03
N VAL A 205 -10.13 4.52 18.84
CA VAL A 205 -9.74 3.13 18.56
C VAL A 205 -8.66 3.14 17.49
N LEU A 206 -7.54 2.49 17.78
CA LEU A 206 -6.40 2.39 16.88
C LEU A 206 -6.24 0.95 16.40
N TYR A 207 -6.22 0.75 15.09
CA TYR A 207 -5.93 -0.52 14.44
C TYR A 207 -4.49 -0.49 13.94
N VAL A 208 -3.70 -1.51 14.27
CA VAL A 208 -2.27 -1.56 13.91
C VAL A 208 -1.97 -2.93 13.32
N SER A 209 -1.24 -2.97 12.21
CA SER A 209 -0.72 -4.20 11.63
C SER A 209 0.77 -4.13 11.34
N ALA A 210 1.42 -5.28 11.52
CA ALA A 210 2.84 -5.50 11.27
C ALA A 210 2.98 -6.74 10.40
N GLN A 211 3.71 -6.61 9.30
CA GLN A 211 3.90 -7.69 8.33
C GLN A 211 5.36 -7.77 7.89
N CYS A 212 5.85 -8.98 7.72
CA CYS A 212 7.11 -9.27 7.04
C CYS A 212 6.86 -10.19 5.85
N THR A 213 7.78 -10.19 4.88
CA THR A 213 7.84 -11.29 3.92
C THR A 213 8.13 -12.59 4.71
N PRO A 214 7.43 -13.70 4.44
CA PRO A 214 7.53 -14.89 5.29
C PRO A 214 8.85 -15.65 5.14
N ASP A 215 9.64 -15.34 4.11
CA ASP A 215 10.89 -15.99 3.75
C ASP A 215 12.11 -15.56 4.59
N ILE A 216 12.03 -14.42 5.30
CA ILE A 216 13.11 -13.92 6.16
C ILE A 216 13.06 -14.54 7.57
N SER A 217 14.20 -14.50 8.27
CA SER A 217 14.30 -15.02 9.64
C SER A 217 13.44 -14.22 10.63
N LYS A 218 13.15 -14.81 11.81
CA LYS A 218 12.48 -14.09 12.91
C LYS A 218 13.26 -12.83 13.29
N GLN A 219 14.58 -12.95 13.44
CA GLN A 219 15.47 -11.85 13.84
C GLN A 219 15.45 -10.73 12.80
N ASP A 220 15.48 -11.06 11.51
CA ASP A 220 15.47 -10.05 10.46
C ASP A 220 14.11 -9.36 10.31
N CYS A 221 13.02 -10.10 10.55
CA CYS A 221 11.69 -9.49 10.63
C CYS A 221 11.60 -8.48 11.78
N ILE A 222 12.12 -8.82 12.96
CA ILE A 222 12.18 -7.89 14.11
C ILE A 222 12.99 -6.64 13.75
N LYS A 223 14.17 -6.81 13.13
CA LYS A 223 15.01 -5.67 12.71
C LYS A 223 14.27 -4.76 11.74
N CYS A 224 13.62 -5.32 10.72
CA CYS A 224 12.87 -4.55 9.72
C CYS A 224 11.73 -3.76 10.38
N LEU A 225 10.90 -4.43 11.19
CA LEU A 225 9.75 -3.80 11.85
C LEU A 225 10.18 -2.78 12.92
N THR A 226 11.28 -3.00 13.63
CA THR A 226 11.84 -2.03 14.58
C THR A 226 12.24 -0.74 13.87
N LYS A 227 12.91 -0.86 12.72
CA LYS A 227 13.23 0.30 11.87
C LYS A 227 11.95 0.97 11.38
N ALA A 228 10.94 0.19 10.94
CA ALA A 228 9.65 0.73 10.54
C ALA A 228 8.93 1.52 11.65
N THR A 229 9.02 1.08 12.91
CA THR A 229 8.49 1.81 14.06
C THR A 229 9.17 3.18 14.24
N VAL A 230 10.49 3.26 14.07
CA VAL A 230 11.22 4.54 14.15
C VAL A 230 10.77 5.49 13.04
N GLU A 231 10.64 4.99 11.82
CA GLU A 231 10.16 5.75 10.68
C GLU A 231 8.70 6.23 10.87
N MET A 232 7.86 5.38 11.49
CA MET A 232 6.46 5.69 11.80
C MET A 232 6.34 6.85 12.79
N ARG A 233 7.20 6.86 13.81
CA ARG A 233 7.30 7.98 14.78
C ARG A 233 7.61 9.28 14.08
N ASN A 234 8.60 9.26 13.18
CA ASN A 234 9.09 10.45 12.52
C ASN A 234 8.08 11.04 11.52
N CYS A 235 7.35 10.19 10.79
CA CYS A 235 6.42 10.69 9.78
C CYS A 235 5.03 11.01 10.32
N CYS A 236 4.52 10.17 11.22
CA CYS A 236 3.08 9.94 11.25
C CYS A 236 2.49 9.95 12.65
N SER A 237 3.22 9.54 13.69
CA SER A 237 2.65 9.52 15.05
C SER A 237 3.06 10.69 15.93
N SER A 238 4.17 11.37 15.62
CA SER A 238 4.63 12.57 16.34
C SER A 238 3.77 13.81 16.03
N LYS A 239 3.23 13.85 14.81
CA LYS A 239 2.12 14.70 14.40
C LYS A 239 0.92 13.77 14.41
N PRO A 240 -0.08 13.86 15.30
CA PRO A 240 -1.05 12.78 15.50
C PRO A 240 -1.96 12.55 14.27
N LEU A 241 -1.47 11.87 13.23
CA LEU A 241 -2.18 11.64 11.98
C LEU A 241 -3.19 10.52 12.14
N PHE A 242 -4.26 10.58 11.35
CA PHE A 242 -5.36 9.62 11.35
C PHE A 242 -4.93 8.20 10.94
N GLY A 243 -3.92 8.12 10.08
CA GLY A 243 -3.33 6.87 9.66
C GLY A 243 -1.93 7.05 9.09
N GLY A 244 -1.22 5.95 8.93
CA GLY A 244 0.10 5.95 8.35
C GLY A 244 0.63 4.55 8.04
N SER A 245 1.31 4.43 6.89
CA SER A 245 2.08 3.23 6.52
C SER A 245 3.56 3.55 6.42
N VAL A 246 4.40 2.63 6.88
CA VAL A 246 5.82 2.56 6.57
C VAL A 246 6.07 1.27 5.80
N LEU A 247 6.59 1.42 4.60
CA LEU A 247 6.73 0.37 3.61
C LEU A 247 8.21 0.16 3.29
N SER A 248 8.64 -1.10 3.27
CA SER A 248 10.00 -1.50 2.89
C SER A 248 9.95 -2.66 1.90
N THR A 249 11.08 -3.23 1.54
CA THR A 249 11.19 -4.40 0.66
C THR A 249 10.90 -5.73 1.33
N ASN A 250 10.89 -5.76 2.67
CA ASN A 250 10.74 -6.97 3.47
C ASN A 250 9.74 -6.83 4.63
N CYS A 251 9.24 -5.63 4.91
CA CYS A 251 8.21 -5.42 5.93
C CYS A 251 7.31 -4.22 5.63
N CYS A 252 6.14 -4.23 6.27
CA CYS A 252 5.17 -3.15 6.29
C CYS A 252 4.66 -2.97 7.71
N LEU A 253 4.56 -1.72 8.16
CA LEU A 253 3.92 -1.35 9.41
C LEU A 253 2.85 -0.31 9.12
N ARG A 254 1.66 -0.54 9.67
CA ARG A 254 0.46 0.18 9.27
C ARG A 254 -0.39 0.53 10.49
N TYR A 255 -0.96 1.74 10.57
CA TYR A 255 -1.99 2.06 11.57
C TYR A 255 -3.08 2.99 11.05
N TRP A 256 -4.32 2.78 11.45
CA TRP A 256 -5.47 3.62 11.11
C TRP A 256 -6.45 3.70 12.29
N HIS A 257 -7.27 4.75 12.31
CA HIS A 257 -8.43 4.86 13.21
C HIS A 257 -9.72 4.27 12.61
N ILE A 258 -9.60 3.48 11.54
CA ILE A 258 -10.67 2.69 10.91
C ILE A 258 -10.27 1.21 10.91
N ASP A 259 -11.27 0.33 10.88
CA ASP A 259 -11.03 -1.12 10.90
C ASP A 259 -10.24 -1.57 9.65
N LEU A 260 -9.05 -2.11 9.89
CA LEU A 260 -8.15 -2.64 8.86
C LEU A 260 -8.40 -4.11 8.52
N PHE A 261 -9.10 -4.83 9.39
CA PHE A 261 -9.20 -6.29 9.37
C PHE A 261 -10.56 -6.76 8.85
N ASN A 262 -11.60 -5.94 9.03
CA ASN A 262 -12.93 -6.19 8.50
C ASN A 262 -13.35 -5.04 7.59
N PRO A 263 -12.75 -4.93 6.39
CA PRO A 263 -13.20 -3.94 5.44
C PRO A 263 -14.67 -4.20 5.09
N PRO A 264 -15.50 -3.15 4.94
CA PRO A 264 -16.86 -3.32 4.45
C PRO A 264 -16.82 -4.08 3.12
N ALA A 265 -17.84 -4.91 2.88
CA ALA A 265 -18.02 -5.60 1.61
C ALA A 265 -18.41 -4.57 0.53
N VAL A 266 -17.46 -3.71 0.14
CA VAL A 266 -17.61 -2.80 -0.99
C VAL A 266 -17.36 -3.63 -2.24
N GLU A 267 -18.20 -3.44 -3.25
CA GLU A 267 -17.96 -3.99 -4.57
C GLU A 267 -16.57 -3.54 -5.03
N ILE A 268 -15.77 -4.49 -5.53
CA ILE A 268 -14.46 -4.18 -6.10
C ILE A 268 -14.70 -3.20 -7.23
N ASP A 269 -14.24 -1.97 -7.03
CA ASP A 269 -14.27 -0.96 -8.07
C ASP A 269 -13.31 -1.43 -9.18
N LYS A 270 -13.91 -1.92 -10.26
CA LYS A 270 -13.19 -2.43 -11.42
C LYS A 270 -12.43 -1.33 -12.15
N ASP A 271 -12.85 -0.07 -12.00
CA ASP A 271 -12.20 1.07 -12.61
C ASP A 271 -10.89 1.43 -11.87
N LEU A 272 -10.80 1.10 -10.57
CA LEU A 272 -9.55 1.18 -9.80
C LEU A 272 -8.61 -0.01 -10.04
N CYS A 273 -9.11 -1.08 -10.68
CA CYS A 273 -8.38 -2.32 -10.92
C CYS A 273 -7.69 -2.32 -12.29
N GLY A 274 -6.76 -1.39 -12.49
CA GLY A 274 -5.79 -1.35 -13.60
C GLY A 274 -6.37 -0.89 -14.91
#